data_AF-A0A969WTC8-F1
#
_entry.id   AF-A0A969WTC8-F1
#
_cell.length_a   1.000
_cell.length_b   1.000
_cell.length_c   1.000
_cell.angle_alpha   90.00
_cell.angle_beta   90.00
_cell.angle_gamma   90.00
#
_symmetry.space_group_name_H-M   'P 1'
#
loop_
_entity.id
_entity.type
_entity.pdbx_description
1 polymer ?
#
loop_
_entity_poly.entity_id
_entity_poly.type
_entity_poly.pdbx_seq_one_letter_code
_entity_poly.pdbx_strand_id
1 'polypeptide(L)'
;MITNKDKQPSENRMPKITIVRPYEWFNQRKKIDLYLDRQHVGYIGIDKTVHFEVSPSKHTLTLNNLWPARNNTVEVDLSDNKDKTLLMKSSKITPWIAFGGTLIVTFIYSLVRTYFDVEASWSIEIPIITLMVVIVLLVVWRTKHLKLEEVLEKEA
;
A
#
# COMPACT_ATOMS: atom_id res chain seq x y z
N MET A 1 -12.29 53.05 -13.80
CA MET A 1 -11.55 51.96 -14.46
C MET A 1 -10.40 51.58 -13.54
N ILE A 2 -10.56 50.51 -12.74
CA ILE A 2 -9.50 50.00 -11.88
C ILE A 2 -8.84 48.87 -12.66
N THR A 3 -7.65 49.16 -13.19
CA THR A 3 -6.90 48.25 -14.05
C THR A 3 -6.29 47.15 -13.18
N ASN A 4 -6.80 45.94 -13.37
CA ASN A 4 -6.39 44.72 -12.69
C ASN A 4 -4.96 44.34 -13.13
N LYS A 5 -3.95 44.86 -12.43
CA LYS A 5 -2.56 44.42 -12.51
C LYS A 5 -2.36 43.42 -11.37
N ASP A 6 -2.46 42.14 -11.69
CA ASP A 6 -1.71 41.04 -11.05
C ASP A 6 -2.17 39.69 -11.65
N LYS A 7 -1.85 39.51 -12.94
CA LYS A 7 -1.57 38.17 -13.46
C LYS A 7 -0.12 38.20 -13.94
N GLN A 8 0.79 37.94 -13.01
CA GLN A 8 2.12 37.48 -13.35
C GLN A 8 1.97 36.30 -14.32
N PRO A 9 2.68 36.29 -15.47
CA PRO A 9 2.67 35.15 -16.35
C PRO A 9 3.21 33.96 -15.56
N SER A 10 2.44 32.87 -15.50
CA SER A 10 2.84 31.63 -14.84
C SER A 10 4.22 31.24 -15.36
N GLU A 11 5.23 31.46 -14.52
CA GLU A 11 6.58 31.01 -14.73
C GLU A 11 6.53 29.54 -15.12
N ASN A 12 7.26 29.16 -16.17
CA ASN A 12 7.33 27.82 -16.72
C ASN A 12 8.09 26.90 -15.74
N ARG A 13 7.58 26.80 -14.52
CA ARG A 13 8.08 25.95 -13.45
C ARG A 13 7.64 24.53 -13.76
N MET A 14 8.57 23.59 -13.67
CA MET A 14 8.22 22.17 -13.69
C MET A 14 7.71 21.78 -12.30
N PRO A 15 6.42 21.44 -12.13
CA PRO A 15 5.89 21.02 -10.85
C PRO A 15 6.52 19.71 -10.38
N LYS A 16 6.54 19.52 -9.06
CA LYS A 16 7.17 18.37 -8.42
C LYS A 16 6.15 17.39 -7.86
N ILE A 17 6.32 16.11 -8.18
CA ILE A 17 5.67 15.01 -7.47
C ILE A 17 6.63 14.52 -6.39
N THR A 18 6.21 14.63 -5.14
CA THR A 18 6.91 14.10 -3.98
C THR A 18 6.24 12.82 -3.52
N ILE A 19 6.99 11.74 -3.36
CA ILE A 19 6.48 10.50 -2.77
C ILE A 19 7.20 10.26 -1.46
N VAL A 20 6.44 10.18 -0.38
CA VAL A 20 6.94 9.87 0.96
C VAL A 20 6.58 8.43 1.29
N ARG A 21 7.59 7.62 1.65
CA ARG A 21 7.38 6.27 2.18
C ARG A 21 7.90 6.19 3.61
N PRO A 22 7.02 6.24 4.63
CA PRO A 22 7.41 6.06 6.01
C PRO A 22 7.82 4.62 6.30
N TYR A 23 8.50 4.41 7.42
CA TYR A 23 8.68 3.08 7.99
C TYR A 23 7.33 2.51 8.45
N GLU A 24 6.95 1.35 7.92
CA GLU A 24 5.76 0.62 8.36
C GLU A 24 6.10 -0.86 8.58
N TRP A 25 5.71 -1.41 9.73
CA TRP A 25 5.93 -2.81 10.08
C TRP A 25 5.37 -3.79 9.03
N PHE A 26 4.17 -3.49 8.53
CA PHE A 26 3.50 -4.33 7.54
C PHE A 26 4.16 -4.26 6.15
N ASN A 27 4.90 -3.19 5.83
CA ASN A 27 5.54 -2.97 4.53
C ASN A 27 7.07 -2.81 4.63
N GLN A 28 7.78 -3.92 4.79
CA GLN A 28 9.25 -3.95 4.86
C GLN A 28 9.94 -4.27 3.52
N ARG A 29 9.30 -4.03 2.37
CA ARG A 29 10.00 -4.22 1.09
C ARG A 29 11.17 -3.26 0.97
N LYS A 30 12.36 -3.76 0.67
CA LYS A 30 13.57 -2.92 0.59
C LYS A 30 13.46 -1.86 -0.53
N LYS A 31 12.86 -2.22 -1.66
CA LYS A 31 12.66 -1.36 -2.82
C LYS A 31 11.28 -1.62 -3.44
N ILE A 32 10.64 -0.56 -3.92
CA ILE A 32 9.40 -0.58 -4.70
C ILE A 32 9.69 0.24 -5.94
N ASP A 33 9.43 -0.34 -7.11
CA ASP A 33 9.72 0.31 -8.38
C ASP A 33 8.62 1.32 -8.72
N LEU A 34 9.04 2.46 -9.24
CA LEU A 34 8.19 3.61 -9.54
C LEU A 34 8.16 3.79 -11.05
N TYR A 35 6.95 3.91 -11.57
CA TYR A 35 6.70 4.18 -12.97
C TYR A 35 5.86 5.44 -13.10
N LEU A 36 6.32 6.39 -13.91
CA LEU A 36 5.56 7.56 -14.30
C LEU A 36 5.18 7.41 -15.77
N ASP A 37 3.89 7.49 -16.09
CA ASP A 37 3.38 7.33 -17.45
C ASP A 37 3.89 6.06 -18.15
N ARG A 38 3.96 4.97 -17.37
CA ARG A 38 4.49 3.64 -17.78
C ARG A 38 6.00 3.59 -18.02
N GLN A 39 6.73 4.69 -17.83
CA GLN A 39 8.19 4.71 -17.85
C GLN A 39 8.75 4.49 -16.45
N HIS A 40 9.72 3.59 -16.32
CA HIS A 40 10.42 3.38 -15.06
C HIS A 40 11.26 4.63 -14.71
N VAL A 41 10.96 5.26 -13.58
CA VAL A 41 11.64 6.48 -13.10
C VAL A 41 12.59 6.23 -11.93
N GLY A 42 12.49 5.08 -11.28
CA GLY A 42 13.38 4.71 -10.19
C GLY A 42 12.71 3.81 -9.16
N TYR A 43 13.24 3.81 -7.94
CA TYR A 43 12.71 3.02 -6.82
C TYR A 43 12.65 3.84 -5.54
N ILE A 44 11.75 3.46 -4.62
CA ILE A 44 11.65 4.04 -3.28
C ILE A 44 11.97 3.02 -2.19
N GLY A 45 12.92 3.38 -1.34
CA GLY A 45 13.34 2.60 -0.16
C GLY A 45 12.43 2.81 1.06
N ILE A 46 12.64 2.01 2.10
CA ILE A 46 11.96 2.20 3.39
C ILE A 46 12.44 3.49 4.02
N ASP A 47 11.51 4.30 4.55
CA ASP A 47 11.83 5.56 5.23
C ASP A 47 12.59 6.53 4.31
N LYS A 48 12.11 6.62 3.07
CA LYS A 48 12.69 7.49 2.03
C LYS A 48 11.62 8.37 1.40
N THR A 49 12.08 9.49 0.91
CA THR A 49 11.32 10.43 0.10
C THR A 49 12.01 10.54 -1.26
N VAL A 50 11.22 10.56 -2.33
CA VAL A 50 11.72 10.79 -3.70
C VAL A 50 10.92 11.90 -4.35
N HIS A 51 11.56 12.62 -5.27
CA HIS A 51 10.97 13.76 -5.97
C HIS A 51 11.18 13.61 -7.47
N PHE A 52 10.17 13.98 -8.25
CA PHE A 52 10.22 14.00 -9.70
C PHE A 52 9.71 15.33 -10.21
N GLU A 53 10.50 16.01 -11.04
CA GLU A 53 10.05 17.17 -11.81
C GLU A 53 9.36 16.65 -13.07
N VAL A 54 8.15 17.13 -13.32
CA VAL A 54 7.30 16.67 -14.42
C VAL A 54 6.64 17.86 -15.10
N SER A 55 6.09 17.67 -16.29
CA SER A 55 5.32 18.71 -16.96
C SER A 55 4.03 19.05 -16.19
N PRO A 56 3.50 20.27 -16.31
CA PRO A 56 2.20 20.64 -15.73
C PRO A 56 1.06 19.99 -16.54
N SER A 57 0.81 18.71 -16.28
CA SER A 57 -0.24 17.92 -16.92
C SER A 57 -0.72 16.79 -16.01
N LYS A 58 -1.62 15.93 -16.52
CA LYS A 58 -2.02 14.71 -15.83
C LYS A 58 -0.99 13.62 -16.05
N HIS A 59 -0.50 13.07 -14.94
CA HIS A 59 0.46 11.97 -14.95
C HIS A 59 -0.10 10.74 -14.24
N THR A 60 0.30 9.57 -14.70
CA THR A 60 -0.07 8.29 -14.11
C THR A 60 1.11 7.72 -13.33
N LEU A 61 1.03 7.74 -12.00
CA LEU A 61 2.04 7.13 -11.14
C LEU A 61 1.64 5.68 -10.82
N THR A 62 2.52 4.74 -11.11
CA THR A 62 2.32 3.31 -10.82
C THR A 62 3.42 2.78 -9.91
N LEU A 63 2.99 2.16 -8.80
CA LEU A 63 3.86 1.39 -7.92
C LEU A 63 3.88 -0.05 -8.42
N ASN A 64 5.05 -0.51 -8.87
CA ASN A 64 5.26 -1.91 -9.17
C ASN A 64 5.93 -2.60 -7.98
N ASN A 65 5.29 -3.67 -7.54
CA ASN A 65 5.70 -4.50 -6.45
C ASN A 65 5.78 -5.91 -7.07
N LEU A 66 7.00 -6.35 -7.43
CA LEU A 66 7.43 -7.56 -8.17
C LEU A 66 6.90 -8.95 -7.68
N TRP A 67 5.75 -9.02 -7.03
CA TRP A 67 5.07 -10.22 -6.54
C TRP A 67 3.62 -10.15 -7.07
N PRO A 68 2.79 -11.22 -7.10
CA PRO A 68 1.46 -11.20 -7.75
C PRO A 68 0.41 -10.24 -7.14
N ALA A 69 0.82 -9.19 -6.45
CA ALA A 69 0.02 -8.02 -6.12
C ALA A 69 -0.25 -7.18 -7.38
N ARG A 70 -1.49 -6.70 -7.48
CA ARG A 70 -1.92 -5.75 -8.49
C ARG A 70 -1.08 -4.47 -8.38
N ASN A 71 -0.58 -3.97 -9.51
CA ASN A 71 0.03 -2.64 -9.58
C ASN A 71 -0.95 -1.62 -9.02
N ASN A 72 -0.47 -0.75 -8.12
CA ASN A 72 -1.30 0.35 -7.65
C ASN A 72 -0.98 1.58 -8.48
N THR A 73 -2.01 2.13 -9.12
CA THR A 73 -1.92 3.25 -10.03
C THR A 73 -2.77 4.40 -9.50
N VAL A 74 -2.19 5.59 -9.48
CA VAL A 74 -2.86 6.83 -9.09
C VAL A 74 -2.61 7.88 -10.16
N GLU A 75 -3.68 8.56 -10.55
CA GLU A 75 -3.60 9.74 -11.42
C GLU A 75 -3.29 10.97 -10.57
N VAL A 76 -2.31 11.74 -11.01
CA VAL A 76 -1.87 12.97 -10.38
C VAL A 76 -2.06 14.09 -11.38
N ASP A 77 -3.00 14.98 -11.10
CA ASP A 77 -3.24 16.17 -11.93
C ASP A 77 -2.40 17.33 -11.41
N LEU A 78 -1.47 17.81 -12.23
CA LEU A 78 -0.61 18.97 -11.96
C LEU A 78 -0.89 20.12 -12.93
N SER A 79 -2.07 20.12 -13.56
CA SER A 79 -2.46 21.17 -14.52
C SER A 79 -2.59 22.55 -13.87
N ASP A 80 -2.66 22.61 -12.54
CA ASP A 80 -2.64 23.84 -11.75
C ASP A 80 -1.23 24.34 -11.42
N ASN A 81 -0.19 23.65 -11.92
CA ASN A 81 1.21 23.96 -11.71
C ASN A 81 1.64 23.95 -10.24
N LYS A 82 0.94 23.19 -9.38
CA LYS A 82 1.28 23.03 -7.97
C LYS A 82 2.03 21.73 -7.73
N ASP A 83 2.95 21.77 -6.78
CA ASP A 83 3.63 20.57 -6.31
C ASP A 83 2.63 19.68 -5.55
N LYS A 84 2.76 18.36 -5.71
CA LYS A 84 1.90 17.38 -5.02
C LYS A 84 2.72 16.40 -4.21
N THR A 85 2.24 16.10 -3.01
CA THR A 85 2.84 15.12 -2.11
C THR A 85 1.93 13.91 -1.95
N LEU A 86 2.45 12.74 -2.26
CA LEU A 86 1.79 11.46 -2.11
C LEU A 86 2.43 10.67 -0.97
N LEU A 87 1.60 10.22 -0.05
CA LEU A 87 2.01 9.37 1.05
C LEU A 87 1.71 7.91 0.70
N MET A 88 2.75 7.08 0.71
CA MET A 88 2.62 5.65 0.55
C MET A 88 2.26 5.00 1.90
N LYS A 89 1.10 4.36 1.97
CA LYS A 89 0.62 3.64 3.16
C LYS A 89 0.36 2.17 2.85
N SER A 90 0.53 1.31 3.85
CA SER A 90 0.01 -0.04 3.81
C SER A 90 -1.44 -0.09 4.30
N SER A 91 -2.25 -0.98 3.73
CA SER A 91 -3.61 -1.20 4.25
C SER A 91 -3.52 -1.80 5.66
N LYS A 92 -4.15 -1.12 6.62
CA LYS A 92 -4.31 -1.57 8.00
C LYS A 92 -5.42 -2.61 8.10
N ILE A 93 -5.23 -3.79 7.51
CA ILE A 93 -6.08 -4.94 7.88
C ILE A 93 -5.39 -5.63 9.06
N THR A 94 -6.10 -5.69 10.17
CA THR A 94 -5.56 -6.12 11.45
C THR A 94 -5.34 -7.64 11.43
N PRO A 95 -4.12 -8.14 11.71
CA PRO A 95 -3.83 -9.57 11.76
C PRO A 95 -4.72 -10.34 12.74
N TRP A 96 -5.38 -9.64 13.67
CA TRP A 96 -6.42 -10.15 14.56
C TRP A 96 -7.55 -10.91 13.87
N ILE A 97 -7.88 -10.61 12.61
CA ILE A 97 -8.92 -11.37 11.88
C ILE A 97 -8.42 -12.79 11.57
N ALA A 98 -7.18 -12.94 11.12
CA ALA A 98 -6.59 -14.27 10.88
C ALA A 98 -6.38 -15.02 12.20
N PHE A 99 -5.84 -14.37 13.23
CA PHE A 99 -5.67 -15.00 14.54
C PHE A 99 -7.01 -15.42 15.15
N GLY A 100 -8.01 -14.54 15.12
CA GLY A 100 -9.36 -14.83 15.60
C GLY A 100 -10.01 -15.98 14.85
N GLY A 101 -9.94 -16.00 13.52
CA GLY A 101 -10.45 -17.10 12.71
C GLY A 101 -9.81 -18.44 13.04
N THR A 102 -8.49 -18.45 13.27
CA THR A 102 -7.74 -19.65 13.65
C THR A 102 -8.21 -20.21 14.98
N LEU A 103 -8.34 -19.35 16.00
CA LEU A 103 -8.80 -19.75 17.33
C LEU A 103 -10.24 -20.29 17.30
N ILE A 104 -11.11 -19.70 16.49
CA ILE A 104 -12.50 -20.18 16.30
C ILE A 104 -12.49 -21.58 15.68
N VAL A 105 -11.69 -21.81 14.62
CA VAL A 105 -11.59 -23.13 13.97
C VAL A 105 -11.05 -24.18 14.93
N THR A 106 -9.99 -23.86 15.69
CA THR A 106 -9.44 -24.78 16.70
C THR A 106 -10.43 -25.06 17.83
N PHE A 107 -11.18 -24.06 18.27
CA PHE A 107 -12.20 -24.21 19.31
C PHE A 107 -13.36 -25.11 18.85
N ILE A 108 -13.90 -24.87 17.64
CA ILE A 108 -14.95 -25.71 17.04
C ILE A 108 -14.44 -27.14 16.87
N TYR A 109 -13.20 -27.32 16.38
CA TYR A 109 -12.59 -28.64 16.25
C TYR A 109 -12.52 -29.38 17.60
N SER A 110 -12.09 -28.69 18.66
CA SER A 110 -12.03 -29.27 20.00
C SER A 110 -13.40 -29.70 20.50
N LEU A 111 -14.45 -28.90 20.26
CA LEU A 111 -15.82 -29.25 20.63
C LEU A 111 -16.29 -30.50 19.88
N VAL A 112 -16.11 -30.54 18.55
CA VAL A 112 -16.50 -31.70 17.74
C VAL A 112 -15.81 -32.97 18.22
N ARG A 113 -14.50 -32.91 18.54
CA ARG A 113 -13.77 -34.05 19.08
C ARG A 113 -14.38 -34.55 20.39
N THR A 114 -14.70 -33.64 21.31
CA THR A 114 -15.26 -34.00 22.62
C THR A 114 -16.63 -34.68 22.50
N TYR A 115 -17.45 -34.32 21.51
CA TYR A 115 -18.82 -34.85 21.37
C TYR A 115 -18.95 -36.02 20.38
N PHE A 116 -18.02 -36.20 19.44
CA PHE A 116 -18.16 -37.16 18.33
C PHE A 116 -17.06 -38.24 18.26
N ASP A 117 -16.24 -38.38 19.30
CA ASP A 117 -15.23 -39.44 19.48
C ASP A 117 -14.32 -39.65 18.23
N VAL A 118 -13.88 -38.53 17.67
CA VAL A 118 -13.05 -38.49 16.46
C VAL A 118 -11.68 -39.11 16.73
N GLU A 119 -11.23 -40.00 15.84
CA GLU A 119 -9.93 -40.69 15.92
C GLU A 119 -8.75 -39.75 16.22
N ALA A 120 -7.87 -40.19 17.12
CA ALA A 120 -6.76 -39.39 17.65
C ALA A 120 -5.71 -38.98 16.58
N SER A 121 -5.61 -39.72 15.47
CA SER A 121 -4.70 -39.42 14.36
C SER A 121 -4.99 -38.06 13.72
N TRP A 122 -6.27 -37.72 13.51
CA TRP A 122 -6.70 -36.46 12.90
C TRP A 122 -6.54 -35.24 13.83
N SER A 123 -6.24 -35.47 15.12
CA SER A 123 -6.13 -34.41 16.14
C SER A 123 -4.92 -33.51 15.99
N ILE A 124 -3.88 -33.97 15.31
CA ILE A 124 -2.63 -33.21 15.11
C ILE A 124 -2.58 -32.58 13.72
N GLU A 125 -3.16 -33.24 12.72
CA GLU A 125 -3.10 -32.82 11.32
C GLU A 125 -3.89 -31.53 11.07
N ILE A 126 -5.08 -31.38 11.65
CA ILE A 126 -5.94 -30.20 11.45
C ILE A 126 -5.29 -28.91 12.01
N PRO A 127 -4.75 -28.88 13.23
CA PRO A 127 -4.01 -27.71 13.72
C PRO A 127 -2.81 -27.33 12.83
N ILE A 128 -2.07 -28.33 12.32
CA ILE A 128 -0.91 -28.10 11.45
C ILE A 128 -1.35 -27.49 10.11
N ILE A 129 -2.37 -28.05 9.46
CA ILE A 129 -2.92 -27.53 8.21
C ILE A 129 -3.45 -26.11 8.41
N THR A 130 -4.17 -25.87 9.50
CA THR A 130 -4.71 -24.55 9.84
C THR A 130 -3.57 -23.54 10.03
N LEU A 131 -2.53 -23.90 10.77
CA LEU A 131 -1.35 -23.04 10.97
C LEU A 131 -0.64 -22.74 9.64
N MET A 132 -0.48 -23.73 8.76
CA MET A 132 0.09 -23.51 7.42
C MET A 132 -0.75 -22.53 6.60
N VAL A 133 -2.08 -22.69 6.58
CA VAL A 133 -2.98 -21.76 5.87
C VAL A 133 -2.84 -20.34 6.41
N VAL A 134 -2.76 -20.18 7.74
CA VAL A 134 -2.56 -18.87 8.38
C VAL A 134 -1.22 -18.25 7.97
N ILE A 135 -0.13 -19.02 7.98
CA ILE A 135 1.18 -18.53 7.55
C ILE A 135 1.13 -18.07 6.08
N VAL A 136 0.52 -18.87 5.20
CA VAL A 136 0.36 -18.51 3.78
C VAL A 136 -0.47 -17.24 3.62
N LEU A 137 -1.59 -17.11 4.33
CA LEU A 137 -2.44 -15.91 4.29
C LEU A 137 -1.69 -14.67 4.80
N LEU A 138 -0.93 -14.79 5.89
CA LEU A 138 -0.10 -13.70 6.42
C LEU A 138 0.96 -13.26 5.40
N VAL A 139 1.63 -14.21 4.74
CA VAL A 139 2.62 -13.92 3.70
C VAL A 139 1.96 -13.21 2.50
N VAL A 140 0.81 -13.71 2.01
CA VAL A 140 0.10 -13.11 0.88
C VAL A 140 -0.41 -11.71 1.24
N TRP A 141 -1.04 -11.54 2.41
CA TRP A 141 -1.58 -10.24 2.84
C TRP A 141 -0.51 -9.18 3.06
N ARG A 142 0.66 -9.56 3.59
CA ARG A 142 1.82 -8.65 3.73
C ARG A 142 2.21 -7.99 2.40
N THR A 143 1.89 -8.63 1.27
CA THR A 143 2.34 -8.18 -0.05
C THR A 143 1.31 -7.37 -0.83
N LYS A 144 0.02 -7.38 -0.46
CA LYS A 144 -1.07 -7.01 -1.39
C LYS A 144 -1.60 -5.58 -1.29
N HIS A 145 -1.12 -4.75 -0.37
CA HIS A 145 -1.84 -3.49 -0.09
C HIS A 145 -0.93 -2.29 0.15
N LEU A 146 -0.34 -1.77 -0.92
CA LEU A 146 0.18 -0.40 -0.92
C LEU A 146 -0.91 0.52 -1.44
N LYS A 147 -1.11 1.66 -0.80
CA LYS A 147 -2.00 2.74 -1.20
C LYS A 147 -1.20 4.03 -1.31
N LEU A 148 -1.47 4.83 -2.33
CA LEU A 148 -1.01 6.20 -2.43
C LEU A 148 -2.18 7.09 -2.06
N GLU A 149 -1.99 7.93 -1.06
CA GLU A 149 -2.95 8.94 -0.65
C GLU A 149 -2.32 10.32 -0.87
N GLU A 150 -3.07 11.23 -1.48
CA GLU A 150 -2.65 12.63 -1.57
C GLU A 150 -2.68 13.24 -0.16
N VAL A 151 -1.54 13.82 0.25
CA VAL A 151 -1.49 14.61 1.47
C VAL A 151 -2.08 15.96 1.11
N LEU A 152 -3.38 16.12 1.36
CA LEU A 152 -3.97 17.45 1.46
C LEU A 152 -3.21 18.15 2.59
N GLU A 153 -2.38 19.12 2.23
CA GLU A 153 -1.83 20.08 3.18
C GLU A 153 -3.01 20.64 3.95
N LYS A 154 -3.22 20.14 5.18
CA LYS A 154 -4.04 20.88 6.13
C LYS A 154 -3.21 22.11 6.45
N GLU A 155 -3.69 23.25 5.99
CA GLU A 155 -3.24 24.56 6.45
C GLU A 155 -3.09 24.50 7.97
N ALA A 156 -1.87 24.80 8.41
CA ALA A 156 -1.45 24.77 9.80
C ALA A 156 -2.20 25.82 10.64
#